data_AF-A0A353WQQ9-F1
#
_entry.id   AF-A0A353WQQ9-F1
#
_cell.length_a   1.000
_cell.length_b   1.000
_cell.length_c   1.000
_cell.angle_alpha   90.00
_cell.angle_beta   90.00
_cell.angle_gamma   90.00
#
_symmetry.space_group_name_H-M   'P 1'
#
loop_
_entity.id
_entity.type
_entity.pdbx_description
1 polymer ?
#
loop_
_entity_poly.entity_id
_entity_poly.type
_entity_poly.pdbx_seq_one_letter_code
_entity_poly.pdbx_strand_id
1 'polypeptide(L)' 'MDDVTNPFDIVKGGAPEGSESKVDAISGATMTCNGLNKAIDTWVGAYAEYLKNAAPAEEMVEE' A
#
# COMPACT_ATOMS: atom_id res chain seq x y z
N MET A 1 3.61 -3.65 15.54
CA MET A 1 3.28 -2.66 14.49
C MET A 1 4.59 -2.43 13.79
N ASP A 2 4.61 -2.59 12.47
CA ASP A 2 5.75 -2.99 11.62
C ASP A 2 5.73 -4.50 11.37
N ASP A 3 4.72 -4.98 10.63
CA ASP A 3 4.85 -6.24 9.92
C ASP A 3 5.66 -5.94 8.65
N VAL A 4 6.87 -6.50 8.57
CA VAL A 4 7.88 -6.19 7.53
C VAL A 4 7.42 -6.65 6.12
N THR A 5 6.22 -7.23 6.02
CA THR A 5 5.61 -7.78 4.80
C THR A 5 4.79 -6.77 4.02
N ASN A 6 4.33 -5.65 4.61
CA ASN A 6 3.56 -4.64 3.89
C ASN A 6 4.41 -3.38 3.61
N PRO A 7 4.78 -3.11 2.34
CA PRO A 7 5.51 -1.90 1.96
C PRO A 7 4.62 -0.65 1.85
N PHE A 8 3.29 -0.78 1.96
CA PHE A 8 2.34 0.30 1.72
C PHE A 8 1.89 1.02 2.98
N ASP A 9 1.73 2.34 2.90
CA ASP A 9 1.17 3.15 3.99
C ASP A 9 0.27 4.30 3.50
N ILE A 10 -0.72 4.66 4.30
CA ILE A 10 -1.63 5.80 4.07
C ILE A 10 -1.26 6.93 5.03
N VAL A 11 -0.71 8.00 4.48
CA VAL A 11 -0.08 9.09 5.23
C VAL A 11 -1.06 10.25 5.43
N LYS A 12 -1.34 10.54 6.70
CA LYS A 12 -2.14 11.71 7.06
C LYS A 12 -1.36 12.99 6.81
N GLY A 13 -1.97 13.92 6.05
CA GLY A 13 -1.36 15.20 5.71
C GLY A 13 -0.55 15.19 4.41
N GLY A 14 -0.60 14.08 3.66
CA GLY A 14 0.08 13.93 2.38
C GLY A 14 1.29 13.01 2.47
N ALA A 15 1.43 12.11 1.51
CA ALA A 15 2.61 11.30 1.30
C ALA A 15 3.76 12.18 0.78
N PRO A 16 5.01 11.92 1.17
CA PRO A 16 6.17 12.62 0.62
C PRO A 16 6.26 12.45 -0.90
N GLU A 17 6.61 13.51 -1.61
CA GLU A 17 6.90 13.42 -3.05
C GLU A 17 8.00 12.40 -3.33
N GLY A 18 7.81 11.58 -4.36
CA GLY A 18 8.73 10.49 -4.71
C GLY A 18 8.60 9.21 -3.87
N SER A 19 7.63 9.15 -2.96
CA SER A 19 7.34 7.91 -2.23
C SER A 19 6.48 6.95 -3.06
N GLU A 20 7.09 5.90 -3.61
CA GLU A 20 6.40 4.93 -4.49
C GLU A 20 5.30 4.11 -3.80
N SER A 21 5.40 3.89 -2.49
CA SER A 21 4.48 3.01 -1.74
C SER A 21 3.64 3.74 -0.69
N LYS A 22 3.55 5.07 -0.75
CA LYS A 22 2.75 5.84 0.21
C LYS A 22 1.68 6.66 -0.48
N VAL A 23 0.50 6.69 0.11
CA VAL A 23 -0.68 7.34 -0.46
C VAL A 23 -1.24 8.36 0.53
N ASP A 24 -1.81 9.45 0.02
CA ASP A 24 -2.44 10.49 0.83
C ASP A 24 -3.67 9.96 1.57
N ALA A 25 -3.76 10.25 2.87
CA ALA A 25 -4.98 10.01 3.62
C ALA A 25 -6.06 11.05 3.30
N ILE A 26 -7.32 10.62 3.36
CA ILE A 26 -8.47 11.52 3.23
C ILE A 26 -8.70 12.26 4.55
N SER A 27 -8.70 13.59 4.49
CA SER A 27 -8.98 14.43 5.66
C SER A 27 -10.38 14.17 6.21
N GLY A 28 -10.51 14.06 7.54
CA GLY A 28 -11.77 13.74 8.23
C GLY A 28 -12.15 12.26 8.24
N ALA A 29 -11.46 11.39 7.49
CA ALA A 29 -11.77 9.96 7.38
C ALA A 29 -10.73 9.06 8.07
N THR A 30 -10.17 9.50 9.20
CA THR A 30 -9.03 8.80 9.86
C THR A 30 -9.33 7.33 10.17
N MET A 31 -10.53 7.01 10.67
CA MET A 31 -10.90 5.61 10.97
C MET A 31 -11.02 4.74 9.70
N THR A 32 -11.49 5.33 8.60
CA THR A 32 -11.55 4.65 7.30
C THR A 32 -10.15 4.35 6.79
N CYS A 33 -9.23 5.33 6.83
CA CYS A 33 -7.83 5.14 6.42
C CYS A 33 -7.13 4.07 7.28
N ASN A 34 -7.35 4.08 8.59
CA ASN A 34 -6.79 3.07 9.48
C ASN A 34 -7.33 1.66 9.20
N GLY A 35 -8.61 1.54 8.86
CA GLY A 35 -9.22 0.28 8.44
C GLY A 35 -8.63 -0.24 7.13
N LEU A 36 -8.42 0.65 6.17
CA LEU A 36 -7.81 0.32 4.89
C LEU A 36 -6.35 -0.12 5.05
N ASN A 37 -5.53 0.58 5.85
CA ASN A 37 -4.16 0.15 6.15
C ASN A 37 -4.11 -1.29 6.68
N LYS A 38 -4.97 -1.62 7.66
CA LYS A 38 -5.06 -2.98 8.20
C LYS A 38 -5.53 -4.02 7.18
N ALA A 39 -6.44 -3.63 6.28
CA ALA A 39 -6.89 -4.50 5.21
C ALA A 39 -5.74 -4.80 4.24
N ILE A 40 -4.95 -3.79 3.87
CA ILE A 40 -3.76 -3.96 3.04
C ILE A 40 -2.77 -4.91 3.72
N ASP A 41 -2.44 -4.68 5.00
CA ASP A 41 -1.57 -5.58 5.78
C ASP A 41 -2.04 -7.04 5.69
N THR A 42 -3.35 -7.26 5.91
CA THR A 42 -3.96 -8.58 5.93
C THR A 42 -3.86 -9.27 4.57
N TRP A 43 -4.22 -8.57 3.50
CA TRP A 43 -4.30 -9.19 2.17
C TRP A 43 -2.94 -9.32 1.50
N VAL A 44 -2.03 -8.34 1.65
CA VAL A 44 -0.66 -8.45 1.14
C VAL A 44 0.06 -9.61 1.84
N GLY A 45 -0.11 -9.74 3.16
CA GLY A 45 0.42 -10.90 3.90
C GLY A 45 -0.18 -12.23 3.41
N ALA A 46 -1.51 -12.31 3.25
CA ALA A 46 -2.19 -13.52 2.80
C ALA A 46 -1.77 -13.97 1.39
N TYR A 47 -1.49 -13.01 0.49
CA TYR A 47 -1.08 -13.29 -0.88
C TYR A 47 0.44 -13.20 -1.09
N ALA A 48 1.26 -13.03 -0.05
CA ALA A 48 2.69 -12.74 -0.18
C ALA A 48 3.44 -13.78 -1.04
N GLU A 49 3.16 -15.07 -0.87
CA GLU A 49 3.78 -16.13 -1.69
C GLU A 49 3.30 -16.10 -3.14
N TYR A 50 2.02 -15.79 -3.37
CA TYR A 50 1.48 -15.66 -4.71
C TYR A 50 2.11 -14.47 -5.44
N LEU A 51 2.19 -13.32 -4.78
CA LEU A 51 2.76 -12.08 -5.32
C LEU A 51 4.27 -12.22 -5.60
N LYS A 52 5.02 -12.95 -4.76
CA LYS A 52 6.44 -13.25 -5.01
C LYS A 52 6.67 -14.11 -6.25
N ASN A 53 5.72 -14.99 -6.57
CA ASN A 53 5.82 -15.94 -7.67
C ASN A 53 5.07 -15.45 -8.93
N ALA A 54 4.36 -14.32 -8.84
CA ALA A 54 3.72 -13.70 -9.99
C ALA A 54 4.79 -13.17 -10.95
N ALA A 55 4.58 -13.39 -12.26
CA ALA A 55 5.44 -12.77 -13.27
C ALA A 55 5.36 -11.24 -13.13
N PRO A 56 6.48 -10.51 -13.31
CA PRO A 56 6.46 -9.06 -13.25
C PRO A 56 5.46 -8.53 -14.28
N ALA A 57 4.66 -7.54 -13.86
CA ALA A 57 3.78 -6.85 -14.79
C ALA A 57 4.66 -6.15 -15.85
N GLU A 58 4.41 -6.42 -17.14
CA GLU A 58 5.00 -5.62 -18.22
C GLU A 58 4.63 -4.16 -17.98
N GLU A 59 5.63 -3.29 -17.81
CA GLU A 59 5.42 -1.85 -17.71
C GLU A 59 4.71 -1.37 -18.97
N MET A 60 3.42 -1.03 -18.83
CA MET A 60 2.68 -0.32 -19.86
C MET A 60 3.22 1.11 -19.91
N VAL A 61 4.23 1.32 -20.76
CA VAL A 61 4.69 2.65 -21.16
C VAL A 61 3.54 3.29 -21.95
N GLU A 62 2.74 4.12 -21.30
CA GLU A 62 1.85 5.06 -22.01
C GLU A 62 2.71 6.18 -22.59
N GLU A 63 2.64 6.33 -23.93
CA GLU A 63 3.21 7.43 -24.73
C GLU A 63 2.23 8.62 -24.83
#